data_AF-A0A968T2T7-F1
#
_entry.id   AF-A0A968T2T7-F1
#
_cell.length_a   1.000
_cell.length_b   1.000
_cell.length_c   1.000
_cell.angle_alpha   90.00
_cell.angle_beta   90.00
_cell.angle_gamma   90.00
#
_symmetry.space_group_name_H-M   'P 1'
#
loop_
_entity.id
_entity.type
_entity.pdbx_description
1 polymer ?
#
loop_
_entity_poly.entity_id
_entity_poly.type
_entity_poly.pdbx_seq_one_letter_code
_entity_poly.pdbx_strand_id
1 'polypeptide(L)'
;MKLFLFSIFILLYSMAELGAQVNYYSYQSGDWNSATTWTTDPGGTLWVQGGIPGNSDNVIILNGRTVRIDDNARNINSLIISYGGTVDLQGTSGHNFWNGRRTRFTAFQVLKIFLVVILQVL
;
A
#
# COMPACT_ATOMS: atom_id res chain seq x y z
N MET A 1 -17.37 12.65 -36.72
CA MET A 1 -17.57 11.48 -35.82
C MET A 1 -16.27 10.75 -35.45
N LYS A 2 -15.34 10.46 -36.39
CA LYS A 2 -14.10 9.71 -36.09
C LYS A 2 -13.16 10.38 -35.07
N LEU A 3 -13.08 11.71 -35.05
CA LEU A 3 -12.25 12.47 -34.09
C LEU A 3 -12.84 12.50 -32.66
N PHE A 4 -14.16 12.44 -32.52
CA PHE A 4 -14.84 12.41 -31.21
C PHE A 4 -14.67 11.04 -30.54
N LEU A 5 -14.76 9.96 -31.32
CA LEU A 5 -14.50 8.59 -30.87
C LEU A 5 -13.03 8.36 -30.50
N PHE A 6 -12.08 8.98 -31.20
CA PHE A 6 -10.65 8.90 -30.86
C PHE A 6 -10.33 9.62 -29.55
N SER A 7 -10.92 10.79 -29.33
CA SER A 7 -10.81 11.55 -28.08
C SER A 7 -11.40 10.77 -26.89
N ILE A 8 -12.55 10.12 -27.07
CA ILE A 8 -13.15 9.28 -26.02
C ILE A 8 -12.29 8.06 -25.69
N PHE A 9 -11.62 7.48 -26.68
CA PHE A 9 -10.71 6.34 -26.48
C PHE A 9 -9.43 6.77 -25.75
N ILE A 10 -8.88 7.95 -26.07
CA ILE A 10 -7.76 8.56 -25.35
C ILE A 10 -8.15 8.92 -23.91
N LEU A 11 -9.32 9.51 -23.69
CA LEU A 11 -9.84 9.79 -22.35
C LEU A 11 -10.01 8.47 -21.57
N LEU A 12 -10.64 7.45 -22.17
CA LEU A 12 -10.85 6.15 -21.53
C LEU A 12 -9.53 5.41 -21.22
N TYR A 13 -8.50 5.58 -22.04
CA TYR A 13 -7.17 5.04 -21.79
C TYR A 13 -6.48 5.75 -20.62
N SER A 14 -6.70 7.06 -20.44
CA SER A 14 -6.15 7.82 -19.32
C SER A 14 -6.78 7.49 -17.95
N MET A 15 -7.99 6.90 -17.92
CA MET A 15 -8.62 6.43 -16.68
C MET A 15 -8.08 5.06 -16.21
N ALA A 16 -7.37 4.34 -17.08
CA ALA A 16 -6.86 3.00 -16.78
C ALA A 16 -5.65 3.01 -15.83
N GLU A 17 -5.12 4.19 -15.49
CA GLU A 17 -4.04 4.36 -14.50
C GLU A 17 -4.56 4.59 -13.07
N LEU A 18 -5.86 4.39 -12.82
CA LEU A 18 -6.34 4.28 -11.44
C LEU A 18 -5.87 2.93 -10.90
N GLY A 19 -4.62 2.88 -10.43
CA GLY A 19 -4.01 1.70 -9.83
C GLY A 19 -4.94 1.16 -8.77
N ALA A 20 -5.60 0.04 -9.07
CA ALA A 20 -6.37 -0.68 -8.07
C ALA A 20 -5.41 -1.07 -6.96
N GLN A 21 -5.82 -0.90 -5.71
CA GLN A 21 -5.02 -1.36 -4.58
C GLN A 21 -4.78 -2.87 -4.70
N VAL A 22 -3.51 -3.28 -4.72
CA VAL A 22 -3.09 -4.68 -4.73
C VAL A 22 -2.43 -5.04 -3.40
N ASN A 23 -2.59 -6.30 -2.99
CA ASN A 23 -1.80 -6.88 -1.90
C ASN A 23 -0.60 -7.59 -2.49
N TYR A 24 0.60 -7.09 -2.21
CA TYR A 24 1.85 -7.74 -2.57
C TYR A 24 2.43 -8.44 -1.35
N TYR A 25 2.88 -9.67 -1.58
CA TYR A 25 3.56 -10.52 -0.62
C TYR A 25 5.00 -10.73 -1.10
N SER A 26 5.96 -10.78 -0.17
CA SER A 26 7.33 -11.16 -0.53
C SER A 26 7.33 -12.60 -1.07
N TYR A 27 7.78 -12.83 -2.30
CA TYR A 27 8.00 -14.14 -2.90
C TYR A 27 9.38 -14.72 -2.53
N GLN A 28 10.38 -13.85 -2.39
CA GLN A 28 11.73 -14.18 -1.92
C GLN A 28 12.36 -12.97 -1.22
N SER A 29 13.53 -13.16 -0.60
CA SER A 29 14.35 -12.04 -0.14
C SER A 29 14.99 -11.35 -1.33
N GLY A 30 15.12 -10.02 -1.29
CA GLY A 30 15.65 -9.26 -2.40
C GLY A 30 15.40 -7.77 -2.27
N ASP A 31 15.62 -7.06 -3.37
CA ASP A 31 15.45 -5.61 -3.40
C ASP A 31 13.99 -5.25 -3.66
N TRP A 32 13.50 -4.18 -3.05
CA TRP A 32 12.12 -3.71 -3.18
C TRP A 32 11.76 -3.40 -4.63
N ASN A 33 12.69 -2.81 -5.38
CA ASN A 33 12.49 -2.41 -6.76
C ASN A 33 12.63 -3.57 -7.77
N SER A 34 12.80 -4.82 -7.30
CA SER A 34 12.79 -5.99 -8.17
C SER A 34 11.40 -6.64 -8.22
N ALA A 35 10.82 -6.75 -9.42
CA ALA A 35 9.53 -7.43 -9.62
C ALA A 35 9.56 -8.93 -9.25
N THR A 36 10.75 -9.54 -9.17
CA THR A 36 10.90 -10.94 -8.73
C THR A 36 10.88 -11.09 -7.22
N THR A 37 10.94 -9.99 -6.46
CA THR A 37 10.80 -10.01 -4.99
C THR A 37 9.36 -10.23 -4.56
N TRP A 38 8.39 -9.93 -5.43
CA TRP A 38 6.99 -9.82 -5.07
C TRP A 38 6.10 -10.80 -5.83
N THR A 39 4.97 -11.11 -5.21
CA THR A 39 3.85 -11.85 -5.80
C THR A 39 2.53 -11.40 -5.20
N THR A 40 1.42 -11.69 -5.87
CA THR A 40 0.07 -11.58 -5.32
C THR A 40 -0.42 -12.87 -4.64
N ASP A 41 0.38 -13.95 -4.64
CA ASP A 41 0.11 -15.17 -3.87
C ASP A 41 0.25 -14.91 -2.35
N PRO A 42 -0.82 -15.05 -1.54
CA PRO A 42 -0.75 -14.80 -0.10
C PRO A 42 0.23 -15.70 0.66
N GLY A 43 0.52 -16.89 0.12
CA GLY A 43 1.50 -17.82 0.68
C GLY A 43 2.95 -17.45 0.34
N GLY A 44 3.18 -16.60 -0.67
CA GLY A 44 4.51 -16.30 -1.21
C GLY A 44 5.29 -17.53 -1.66
N THR A 45 4.58 -18.57 -2.07
CA THR A 45 5.14 -19.87 -2.52
C THR A 45 5.13 -20.00 -4.04
N LEU A 46 4.19 -19.34 -4.70
CA LEU A 46 4.10 -19.28 -6.14
C LEU A 46 4.41 -17.86 -6.61
N TRP A 47 5.16 -17.74 -7.71
CA TRP A 47 5.30 -16.46 -8.38
C TRP A 47 4.08 -16.25 -9.27
N VAL A 48 3.11 -15.50 -8.77
CA VAL A 48 1.89 -15.09 -9.47
C VAL A 48 1.84 -13.58 -9.57
N GLN A 49 1.66 -13.06 -10.79
CA GLN A 49 1.51 -11.63 -11.09
C GLN A 49 2.53 -10.75 -10.34
N GLY A 50 3.82 -11.08 -10.46
CA GLY A 50 4.87 -10.25 -9.87
C GLY A 50 4.88 -8.83 -10.45
N GLY A 51 5.30 -7.89 -9.63
CA GLY A 51 5.27 -6.46 -9.91
C GLY A 51 5.95 -5.69 -8.78
N ILE A 52 6.10 -4.39 -8.92
CA ILE A 52 6.67 -3.54 -7.86
C ILE A 52 5.51 -2.84 -7.15
N PRO A 53 5.40 -2.94 -5.81
CA PRO A 53 4.35 -2.26 -5.06
C PRO A 53 4.40 -0.74 -5.25
N GLY A 54 3.25 -0.17 -5.60
CA GLY A 54 3.03 1.26 -5.78
C GLY A 54 2.39 1.93 -4.56
N ASN A 55 2.11 3.23 -4.69
CA ASN A 55 1.70 4.09 -3.57
C ASN A 55 0.36 3.71 -2.91
N SER A 56 -0.51 3.00 -3.62
CA SER A 56 -1.83 2.56 -3.15
C SER A 56 -1.84 1.15 -2.56
N ASP A 57 -0.73 0.43 -2.66
CA ASP A 57 -0.69 -1.01 -2.42
C ASP A 57 -0.42 -1.35 -0.95
N ASN A 58 -0.85 -2.54 -0.57
CA ASN A 58 -0.52 -3.13 0.72
C ASN A 58 0.65 -4.10 0.53
N VAL A 59 1.63 -4.03 1.42
CA VAL A 59 2.82 -4.86 1.34
C VAL A 59 2.93 -5.73 2.58
N ILE A 60 3.13 -7.02 2.36
CA ILE A 60 3.28 -8.03 3.39
C ILE A 60 4.65 -8.70 3.21
N ILE A 61 5.54 -8.48 4.17
CA ILE A 61 6.81 -9.21 4.27
C ILE A 61 6.53 -10.51 5.03
N LEU A 62 6.71 -11.64 4.36
CA LEU A 62 6.47 -12.97 4.93
C LEU A 62 7.61 -13.40 5.85
N ASN A 63 7.35 -14.46 6.61
CA ASN A 63 8.29 -15.00 7.59
C ASN A 63 9.65 -15.36 6.96
N GLY A 64 10.74 -14.93 7.62
CA GLY A 64 12.11 -15.23 7.21
C GLY A 64 12.59 -14.49 5.96
N ARG A 65 11.83 -13.50 5.47
CA ARG A 65 12.18 -12.73 4.26
C ARG A 65 12.83 -11.40 4.63
N THR A 66 13.85 -11.00 3.88
CA THR A 66 14.48 -9.69 3.99
C THR A 66 14.28 -8.92 2.69
N VAL A 67 13.63 -7.77 2.77
CA VAL A 67 13.48 -6.85 1.64
C VAL A 67 14.29 -5.59 1.87
N ARG A 68 15.12 -5.22 0.89
CA ARG A 68 15.98 -4.02 0.95
C ARG A 68 15.35 -2.86 0.20
N ILE A 69 15.36 -1.68 0.80
CA ILE A 69 14.94 -0.42 0.18
C ILE A 69 16.18 0.44 0.01
N ASP A 70 16.54 0.69 -1.25
CA ASP A 70 17.73 1.43 -1.66
C ASP A 70 17.40 2.84 -2.19
N ASP A 71 16.11 3.22 -2.19
CA ASP A 71 15.63 4.54 -2.58
C ASP A 71 14.87 5.30 -1.49
N ASN A 72 14.92 6.62 -1.56
CA ASN A 72 14.23 7.49 -0.62
C ASN A 72 12.72 7.57 -0.94
N ALA A 73 11.95 8.03 0.06
CA ALA A 73 10.56 8.45 -0.10
C ALA A 73 9.60 7.35 -0.62
N ARG A 74 9.77 6.12 -0.14
CA ARG A 74 8.80 5.03 -0.41
C ARG A 74 7.46 5.34 0.26
N ASN A 75 6.41 5.44 -0.54
CA ASN A 75 5.04 5.61 -0.05
C ASN A 75 4.24 4.38 -0.46
N ILE A 76 3.47 3.81 0.47
CA ILE A 76 2.52 2.72 0.23
C ILE A 76 1.29 2.90 1.13
N ASN A 77 0.25 2.10 0.93
CA ASN A 77 -0.92 2.17 1.79
C ASN A 77 -0.67 1.55 3.16
N SER A 78 -0.08 0.35 3.22
CA SER A 78 0.26 -0.32 4.47
C SER A 78 1.45 -1.26 4.33
N LEU A 79 2.25 -1.40 5.40
CA LEU A 79 3.30 -2.41 5.54
C LEU A 79 2.97 -3.33 6.71
N ILE A 80 2.97 -4.64 6.46
CA ILE A 80 2.89 -5.68 7.48
C ILE A 80 4.17 -6.50 7.40
N ILE A 81 4.84 -6.68 8.53
CA ILE A 81 6.02 -7.54 8.64
C ILE A 81 5.64 -8.74 9.52
N SER A 82 5.60 -9.92 8.90
CA SER A 82 5.37 -11.18 9.62
C SER A 82 6.56 -11.52 10.51
N TYR A 83 6.37 -12.42 11.47
CA TYR A 83 7.45 -12.87 12.37
C TYR A 83 8.73 -13.20 11.59
N GLY A 84 9.90 -12.75 12.05
CA GLY A 84 11.18 -13.02 11.37
C GLY A 84 11.36 -12.38 9.99
N GLY A 85 10.37 -11.65 9.48
CA GLY A 85 10.53 -10.78 8.31
C GLY A 85 11.33 -9.52 8.66
N THR A 86 12.03 -8.96 7.67
CA THR A 86 12.86 -7.76 7.83
C THR A 86 12.70 -6.83 6.64
N VAL A 87 12.59 -5.53 6.92
CA VAL A 87 12.77 -4.47 5.93
C VAL A 87 14.05 -3.73 6.29
N ASP A 88 15.04 -3.77 5.39
CA ASP A 88 16.30 -3.07 5.54
C ASP A 88 16.26 -1.78 4.72
N LEU A 89 16.36 -0.62 5.40
CA LEU A 89 16.27 0.69 4.75
C LEU A 89 17.60 1.18 4.21
N GLN A 90 18.73 0.51 4.45
CA GLN A 90 20.06 0.87 3.92
C GLN A 90 20.48 2.35 4.11
N GLY A 91 19.92 3.06 5.10
CA GLY A 91 20.17 4.48 5.35
C GLY A 91 19.31 5.46 4.52
N THR A 92 18.32 4.97 3.79
CA THR A 92 17.31 5.79 3.08
C THR A 92 16.32 6.44 4.04
N SER A 93 15.61 7.48 3.56
CA SER A 93 14.77 8.34 4.38
C SER A 93 13.47 8.77 3.67
N GLY A 94 12.52 9.29 4.44
CA GLY A 94 11.28 9.88 3.91
C GLY A 94 10.15 8.87 3.62
N HIS A 95 10.26 7.63 4.08
CA HIS A 95 9.25 6.61 3.81
C HIS A 95 7.95 6.82 4.60
N ASN A 96 6.82 6.57 3.94
CA ASN A 96 5.50 6.50 4.56
C ASN A 96 4.90 5.13 4.28
N PHE A 97 4.99 4.25 5.28
CA PHE A 97 4.45 2.88 5.22
C PHE A 97 2.99 2.76 5.66
N TRP A 98 2.32 3.90 5.85
CA TRP A 98 0.93 3.96 6.27
C TRP A 98 0.28 5.23 5.74
N ASN A 99 -0.75 5.06 4.90
CA ASN A 99 -1.56 6.16 4.36
C ASN A 99 -2.96 6.27 5.00
N GLY A 100 -3.19 5.58 6.12
CA GLY A 100 -4.47 5.68 6.82
C GLY A 100 -4.67 7.10 7.36
N ARG A 101 -5.83 7.68 7.02
CA ARG A 101 -6.23 9.04 7.43
C ARG A 101 -6.06 9.20 8.94
N ARG A 102 -5.12 10.04 9.35
CA ARG A 102 -5.05 10.54 10.73
C ARG A 102 -6.21 11.53 10.89
N THR A 103 -7.39 11.03 11.23
CA THR A 103 -8.48 11.90 11.65
C THR A 103 -8.06 12.59 12.94
N ARG A 104 -7.72 13.87 12.85
CA ARG A 104 -7.58 14.72 14.03
C ARG A 104 -8.97 14.88 14.63
N PHE A 105 -9.21 14.27 15.79
CA PHE A 105 -10.44 14.54 16.53
C PHE A 105 -10.41 15.99 16.99
N THR A 106 -11.26 16.82 16.40
CA THR A 106 -11.44 18.19 16.87
C THR A 106 -12.21 18.15 18.20
N ALA A 107 -12.08 19.18 19.03
CA ALA A 107 -12.79 19.27 20.31
C ALA A 107 -14.31 19.04 20.16
N PHE A 108 -14.88 19.41 19.01
CA PHE A 108 -16.27 19.16 18.65
C PHE A 108 -16.62 17.66 18.44
N GLN A 109 -15.70 16.89 17.86
CA GLN A 109 -15.88 15.44 17.68
C GLN A 109 -15.77 14.69 19.02
N VAL A 110 -14.88 15.16 19.89
CA VAL A 110 -14.71 14.62 21.25
C VAL A 110 -15.96 14.85 22.10
N LEU A 111 -16.54 16.06 22.07
CA LEU A 111 -17.79 16.37 22.77
C LEU A 111 -18.98 15.54 22.25
N LYS A 112 -19.07 15.30 20.95
CA LYS A 112 -20.10 14.41 20.37
C LYS A 112 -20.00 12.98 20.87
N ILE A 113 -18.79 12.44 21.00
CA ILE A 113 -18.56 11.09 21.54
C ILE A 113 -18.97 11.04 23.01
N PHE A 114 -18.57 12.04 23.81
CA PHE A 114 -18.98 12.11 25.22
C PHE A 114 -20.49 12.23 25.40
N LEU A 115 -21.18 13.04 24.59
CA LEU A 115 -22.64 13.16 24.65
C LEU A 115 -23.34 11.86 24.27
N VAL A 116 -22.89 11.19 23.19
CA VAL A 116 -23.44 9.92 22.73
C VAL A 116 -23.23 8.82 23.78
N VAL A 117 -22.07 8.73 24.41
CA VAL A 117 -21.81 7.72 25.45
C VAL A 117 -22.65 7.98 26.71
N ILE A 118 -22.84 9.23 27.11
CA ILE A 118 -23.66 9.57 28.30
C ILE A 118 -25.15 9.28 28.06
N LEU A 119 -25.68 9.54 26.86
CA LEU A 119 -27.08 9.26 26.51
C LEU A 119 -27.40 7.77 26.31
N GLN A 120 -26.40 6.89 26.23
CA GLN A 120 -26.59 5.44 26.08
C GLN A 120 -26.45 4.69 27.42
N VAL A 121 -26.10 5.40 28.49
CA VAL A 121 -25.91 4.86 29.85
C VAL A 121 -26.91 5.50 30.85
N LEU A 122 -27.85 6.29 30.34
CA LEU A 122 -29.04 6.82 31.04
C LEU A 122 -30.30 6.23 30.41
#